data_AF-A0A967F091-F1
#
_entry.id   AF-A0A967F091-F1
#
_cell.length_a   1.000
_cell.length_b   1.000
_cell.length_c   1.000
_cell.angle_alpha   90.00
_cell.angle_beta   90.00
_cell.angle_gamma   90.00
#
_symmetry.space_group_name_H-M   'P 1'
#
loop_
_entity.id
_entity.type
_entity.pdbx_description
1 polymer ?
#
loop_
_entity_poly.entity_id
_entity_poly.type
_entity_poly.pdbx_seq_one_letter_code
_entity_poly.pdbx_strand_id
1 'polypeptide(L)'
;MTEAAKPTGVLAEVEVLRPGHWRGTPAARFAAEFARSPVAVASLLLVLILALLATFANFITPQNPYDLVQLDIMDGMLPPGGTTFDGSKTFWLGTDEQGRDMLSAIIFGLRMSLGVGAISVAIALGIGVSLGVLAAYFGGRVDTVIMRIVDLQLSFPTILIALILLAALGKGVDKVIIALVAIQWAYYARTVRGTALVERRKEYIEAATCLALSHRRIVFNHLLPNCLPPLIVVATVQVANAIALEATLSFLGVGVPITEPSLGLLIANGYGYMLSGKYWVSFFPGIALLVTIIAINLVGDQLRDVLNPRLRR
;
A
#
# COMPACT_ATOMS: atom_id res chain seq x y z
N MET A 1 43.53 53.72 46.78
CA MET A 1 42.76 52.65 47.43
C MET A 1 41.99 51.95 46.33
N THR A 2 42.44 50.74 46.04
CA THR A 2 42.08 49.91 44.89
C THR A 2 40.81 49.15 45.24
N GLU A 3 39.75 49.31 44.45
CA GLU A 3 38.55 48.48 44.55
C GLU A 3 38.47 47.55 43.34
N ALA A 4 38.18 46.28 43.62
CA ALA A 4 38.49 45.13 42.78
C ALA A 4 37.28 44.62 41.97
N ALA A 5 37.60 44.01 40.81
CA ALA A 5 36.99 42.85 40.13
C ALA A 5 35.47 42.58 40.28
N LYS A 6 34.68 42.43 39.21
CA LYS A 6 34.66 41.28 38.28
C LYS A 6 33.66 41.58 37.13
N PRO A 7 33.94 41.29 35.85
CA PRO A 7 32.88 41.05 34.89
C PRO A 7 32.40 39.59 35.04
N THR A 8 31.14 39.42 35.42
CA THR A 8 30.42 38.14 35.46
C THR A 8 30.32 37.57 34.05
N GLY A 9 31.15 36.56 33.77
CA GLY A 9 31.01 35.73 32.59
C GLY A 9 29.71 34.92 32.68
N VAL A 10 28.73 35.31 31.89
CA VAL A 10 27.61 34.43 31.51
C VAL A 10 27.93 33.93 30.10
N LEU A 11 28.94 33.06 30.01
CA LEU A 11 28.99 32.10 28.93
C LEU A 11 28.03 30.99 29.35
N ALA A 12 26.78 31.09 28.91
CA ALA A 12 25.88 29.96 28.93
C ALA A 12 26.56 28.86 28.11
N GLU A 13 27.04 27.83 28.81
CA GLU A 13 27.49 26.59 28.22
C GLU A 13 26.34 26.09 27.34
N VAL A 14 26.49 26.22 26.03
CA VAL A 14 25.67 25.47 25.09
C VAL A 14 26.09 24.03 25.33
N GLU A 15 25.36 23.35 26.22
CA GLU A 15 25.47 21.92 26.40
C GLU A 15 25.01 21.30 25.08
N VAL A 16 25.98 21.13 24.18
CA VAL A 16 25.84 20.33 22.98
C VAL A 16 25.49 18.95 23.49
N LEU A 17 24.19 18.63 23.49
CA LEU A 17 23.66 17.30 23.76
C LEU A 17 24.49 16.33 22.93
N ARG A 18 25.46 15.67 23.56
CA ARG A 18 26.30 14.66 22.92
C ARG A 18 25.32 13.65 22.36
N PRO A 19 25.28 13.39 21.04
CA PRO A 19 24.41 12.35 20.52
C PRO A 19 24.81 11.07 21.25
N GLY A 20 23.88 10.54 22.04
CA GLY A 20 24.11 9.33 22.82
C GLY A 20 24.74 8.28 21.91
N HIS A 21 25.84 7.69 22.36
CA HIS A 21 26.60 6.70 21.61
C HIS A 21 25.80 5.39 21.53
N TRP A 22 24.68 5.41 20.81
CA TRP A 22 23.85 4.24 20.55
C TRP A 22 24.57 3.36 19.51
N ARG A 23 25.26 2.34 20.01
CA ARG A 23 25.91 1.25 19.25
C ARG A 23 24.85 0.29 18.66
N GLY A 24 23.97 0.80 17.81
CA GLY A 24 22.96 0.01 17.09
C GLY A 24 23.13 0.14 15.57
N THR A 25 22.84 -0.94 14.83
CA THR A 25 22.77 -0.90 13.37
C THR A 25 21.70 0.12 12.92
N PRO A 26 21.80 0.69 11.70
CA PRO A 26 20.78 1.60 11.16
C PRO A 26 19.36 1.02 11.23
N ALA A 27 19.24 -0.29 11.01
CA ALA A 27 17.98 -1.03 11.14
C ALA A 27 17.45 -1.07 12.58
N ALA A 28 18.32 -1.27 13.58
CA ALA A 28 17.91 -1.25 14.99
C ALA A 28 17.42 0.14 15.42
N ARG A 29 18.03 1.21 14.91
CA ARG A 29 17.57 2.59 15.14
C ARG A 29 16.20 2.83 14.52
N PHE A 30 16.02 2.43 13.27
CA PHE A 30 14.74 2.50 12.57
C PHE A 30 13.64 1.75 13.34
N ALA A 31 13.90 0.51 13.75
CA ALA A 31 12.94 -0.29 14.51
C ALA A 31 12.59 0.36 15.86
N ALA A 32 13.58 0.87 16.58
CA ALA A 32 13.36 1.56 17.85
C ALA A 32 12.53 2.84 17.68
N GLU A 33 12.76 3.63 16.62
CA GLU A 33 11.98 4.83 16.33
C GLU A 33 10.56 4.51 15.87
N PHE A 34 10.38 3.47 15.05
CA PHE A 34 9.05 2.99 14.65
C PHE A 34 8.26 2.51 15.89
N ALA A 35 8.91 1.78 16.79
CA ALA A 35 8.30 1.25 18.00
C ALA A 35 7.94 2.30 19.05
N ARG A 36 8.33 3.58 18.89
CA ARG A 36 7.89 4.67 19.78
C ARG A 36 6.40 4.97 19.65
N SER A 37 5.79 4.66 18.51
CA SER A 37 4.37 4.85 18.28
C SER A 37 3.61 3.54 18.55
N PRO A 38 2.85 3.42 19.66
CA PRO A 38 2.09 2.20 19.95
C PRO A 38 1.02 1.93 18.89
N VAL A 39 0.45 3.00 18.32
CA VAL A 39 -0.51 2.91 17.21
C VAL A 39 0.15 2.29 15.99
N ALA A 40 1.36 2.72 15.63
CA ALA A 40 2.06 2.16 14.48
C ALA A 40 2.42 0.68 14.65
N VAL A 41 2.85 0.29 15.86
CA VAL A 41 3.13 -1.12 16.18
C VAL A 41 1.86 -1.96 16.11
N ALA A 42 0.75 -1.48 16.69
CA ALA A 42 -0.55 -2.16 16.63
C ALA A 42 -1.03 -2.32 15.19
N SER A 43 -0.92 -1.27 14.36
CA SER A 43 -1.28 -1.30 12.94
C SER A 43 -0.38 -2.25 12.15
N LEU A 44 0.93 -2.28 12.42
CA LEU A 44 1.84 -3.21 11.78
C LEU A 44 1.51 -4.66 12.13
N LEU A 45 1.26 -4.95 13.41
CA LEU A 45 0.82 -6.27 13.86
C LEU A 45 -0.49 -6.68 13.18
N LEU A 46 -1.44 -5.75 13.06
CA LEU A 46 -2.70 -6.00 12.38
C LEU A 46 -2.51 -6.31 10.88
N VAL A 47 -1.69 -5.53 10.16
CA VAL A 47 -1.34 -5.83 8.77
C VAL A 47 -0.70 -7.21 8.64
N LEU A 48 0.21 -7.57 9.55
CA LEU A 48 0.85 -8.89 9.56
C LEU A 48 -0.17 -10.01 9.81
N ILE A 49 -1.09 -9.83 10.76
CA ILE A 49 -2.16 -10.80 11.02
C ILE A 49 -3.05 -10.96 9.78
N LEU A 50 -3.48 -9.87 9.16
CA LEU A 50 -4.30 -9.92 7.94
C LEU A 50 -3.56 -10.60 6.78
N ALA A 51 -2.27 -10.32 6.60
CA ALA A 51 -1.45 -10.96 5.58
C ALA A 51 -1.25 -12.46 5.85
N LEU A 52 -1.10 -12.86 7.12
CA LEU A 52 -1.02 -14.27 7.51
C LEU A 52 -2.34 -14.99 7.26
N LEU A 53 -3.47 -14.41 7.68
CA LEU A 53 -4.81 -14.96 7.41
C LEU A 53 -5.02 -15.16 5.90
N ALA A 54 -4.69 -14.14 5.10
CA ALA A 54 -4.78 -14.19 3.65
C ALA A 54 -3.88 -15.27 3.03
N THR A 55 -2.63 -15.40 3.48
CA THR A 55 -1.66 -16.35 2.92
C THR A 55 -2.02 -17.79 3.27
N PHE A 56 -2.44 -18.03 4.52
CA PHE A 56 -2.81 -19.34 5.03
C PHE A 56 -4.32 -19.63 4.95
N ALA A 57 -5.06 -18.89 4.11
CA ALA A 57 -6.51 -19.00 3.95
C ALA A 57 -6.96 -20.46 3.77
N ASN A 58 -6.29 -21.20 2.88
CA ASN A 58 -6.59 -22.61 2.58
C ASN A 58 -6.53 -23.55 3.80
N PHE A 59 -5.79 -23.18 4.85
CA PHE A 59 -5.63 -24.00 6.06
C PHE A 59 -6.47 -23.51 7.25
N ILE A 60 -6.84 -22.22 7.25
CA ILE A 60 -7.54 -21.58 8.35
C ILE A 60 -9.06 -21.62 8.16
N THR A 61 -9.51 -21.59 6.90
CA THR A 61 -10.93 -21.43 6.58
C THR A 61 -11.67 -22.77 6.52
N PRO A 62 -12.92 -22.84 7.03
CA PRO A 62 -13.73 -24.05 6.95
C PRO A 62 -14.18 -24.46 5.54
N GLN A 63 -14.26 -23.49 4.62
CA GLN A 63 -14.73 -23.69 3.25
C GLN A 63 -13.78 -22.99 2.29
N ASN A 64 -13.52 -23.58 1.11
CA ASN A 64 -12.83 -22.89 0.04
C ASN A 64 -13.85 -22.21 -0.88
N PRO A 65 -13.96 -20.86 -0.89
CA PRO A 65 -14.95 -20.14 -1.70
C PRO A 65 -14.71 -20.24 -3.21
N TYR A 66 -13.52 -20.65 -3.66
CA TYR A 66 -13.21 -20.84 -5.08
C TYR A 66 -13.71 -22.20 -5.60
N ASP A 67 -14.02 -23.13 -4.71
CA ASP A 67 -14.59 -24.43 -5.07
C ASP A 67 -16.12 -24.36 -5.02
N LEU A 68 -16.73 -24.09 -6.18
CA LEU A 68 -18.17 -23.95 -6.31
C LEU A 68 -18.93 -25.24 -5.97
N VAL A 69 -18.28 -26.41 -5.99
CA VAL A 69 -18.91 -27.69 -5.64
C VAL A 69 -19.20 -27.78 -4.14
N GLN A 70 -18.49 -27.02 -3.31
CA GLN A 70 -18.70 -26.96 -1.87
C GLN A 70 -19.83 -26.01 -1.46
N LEU A 71 -20.41 -25.26 -2.41
CA LEU A 71 -21.45 -24.29 -2.15
C LEU A 71 -22.82 -24.96 -2.30
N ASP A 72 -23.65 -24.87 -1.27
CA ASP A 72 -25.04 -25.32 -1.31
C ASP A 72 -25.98 -24.13 -1.24
N ILE A 73 -26.74 -23.90 -2.31
CA ILE A 73 -27.71 -22.80 -2.41
C ILE A 73 -28.82 -22.94 -1.36
N MET A 74 -29.09 -24.16 -0.86
CA MET A 74 -30.06 -24.37 0.22
C MET A 74 -29.66 -23.72 1.54
N ASP A 75 -28.35 -23.53 1.77
CA ASP A 75 -27.78 -22.80 2.90
C ASP A 75 -27.62 -21.30 2.61
N GLY A 76 -28.29 -20.78 1.58
CA GLY A 76 -28.23 -19.39 1.17
C GLY A 76 -28.84 -18.43 2.20
N MET A 77 -28.16 -17.32 2.45
CA MET A 77 -28.61 -16.22 3.31
C MET A 77 -28.96 -16.64 4.75
N LEU A 78 -28.22 -17.59 5.32
CA LEU A 78 -28.28 -17.92 6.74
C LEU A 78 -27.72 -16.75 7.56
N PRO A 79 -28.39 -16.37 8.66
CA PRO A 79 -27.89 -15.33 9.54
C PRO A 79 -26.61 -15.74 10.26
N PRO A 80 -25.85 -14.80 10.85
CA PRO A 80 -24.70 -15.10 11.69
C PRO A 80 -25.06 -16.08 12.82
N GLY A 81 -24.30 -17.15 12.94
CA GLY A 81 -24.57 -18.26 13.87
C GLY A 81 -25.57 -19.29 13.34
N GLY A 82 -26.07 -19.12 12.11
CA GLY A 82 -26.94 -20.09 11.45
C GLY A 82 -26.22 -21.41 11.16
N THR A 83 -26.98 -22.50 11.18
CA THR A 83 -26.48 -23.85 10.88
C THR A 83 -27.09 -24.38 9.59
N THR A 84 -26.34 -25.21 8.87
CA THR A 84 -26.87 -25.97 7.72
C THR A 84 -28.11 -26.76 8.13
N PHE A 85 -28.98 -27.06 7.15
CA PHE A 85 -30.21 -27.84 7.38
C PHE A 85 -29.96 -29.20 8.06
N ASP A 86 -28.82 -29.84 7.79
CA ASP A 86 -28.39 -31.10 8.41
C ASP A 86 -27.71 -30.91 9.79
N GLY A 87 -27.52 -29.67 10.23
CA GLY A 87 -26.86 -29.31 11.49
C GLY A 87 -25.35 -29.56 11.52
N SER A 88 -24.72 -29.91 10.40
CA SER A 88 -23.32 -30.33 10.36
C SER A 88 -22.31 -29.19 10.47
N LYS A 89 -22.70 -27.98 10.06
CA LYS A 89 -21.84 -26.79 10.02
C LYS A 89 -22.54 -25.57 10.60
N THR A 90 -21.75 -24.71 11.23
CA THR A 90 -22.19 -23.40 11.78
C THR A 90 -21.45 -22.28 11.07
N PHE A 91 -22.20 -21.33 10.53
CA PHE A 91 -21.69 -20.17 9.81
C PHE A 91 -21.64 -18.96 10.75
N TRP A 92 -20.48 -18.71 11.36
CA TRP A 92 -20.30 -17.67 12.38
C TRP A 92 -20.64 -16.26 11.90
N LEU A 93 -20.29 -15.93 10.67
CA LEU A 93 -20.59 -14.63 10.04
C LEU A 93 -21.78 -14.69 9.07
N GLY A 94 -22.48 -15.83 9.03
CA GLY A 94 -23.58 -16.10 8.11
C GLY A 94 -23.11 -16.51 6.72
N THR A 95 -24.06 -16.66 5.80
CA THR A 95 -23.79 -17.03 4.41
C THR A 95 -24.29 -15.99 3.42
N ASP A 96 -23.76 -16.02 2.19
CA ASP A 96 -24.28 -15.26 1.05
C ASP A 96 -25.41 -16.00 0.30
N GLU A 97 -25.86 -15.42 -0.81
CA GLU A 97 -26.92 -15.99 -1.67
C GLU A 97 -26.62 -17.39 -2.21
N GLN A 98 -25.34 -17.76 -2.31
CA GLN A 98 -24.86 -19.04 -2.84
C GLN A 98 -24.56 -20.05 -1.72
N GLY A 99 -24.83 -19.71 -0.46
CA GLY A 99 -24.51 -20.55 0.71
C GLY A 99 -23.02 -20.57 1.05
N ARG A 100 -22.28 -19.54 0.62
CA ARG A 100 -20.86 -19.38 0.93
C ARG A 100 -20.67 -18.83 2.34
N ASP A 101 -19.81 -19.47 3.12
CA ASP A 101 -19.41 -18.99 4.45
C ASP A 101 -18.75 -17.61 4.36
N MET A 102 -19.32 -16.63 5.02
CA MET A 102 -18.85 -15.24 4.93
C MET A 102 -17.48 -15.05 5.58
N LEU A 103 -17.13 -15.83 6.60
CA LEU A 103 -15.79 -15.79 7.21
C LEU A 103 -14.72 -16.25 6.22
N SER A 104 -14.94 -17.42 5.61
CA SER A 104 -14.08 -17.95 4.56
C SER A 104 -13.98 -16.98 3.38
N ALA A 105 -15.12 -16.45 2.92
CA ALA A 105 -15.17 -15.49 1.83
C ALA A 105 -14.35 -14.24 2.11
N ILE A 106 -14.44 -13.66 3.31
CA ILE A 106 -13.68 -12.46 3.70
C ILE A 106 -12.18 -12.75 3.73
N ILE A 107 -11.74 -13.88 4.26
CA ILE A 107 -10.31 -14.24 4.32
C ILE A 107 -9.71 -14.43 2.93
N PHE A 108 -10.44 -15.09 2.02
CA PHE A 108 -10.03 -15.18 0.61
C PHE A 108 -10.13 -13.84 -0.11
N GLY A 109 -11.13 -13.00 0.21
CA GLY A 109 -11.24 -11.64 -0.28
C GLY A 109 -10.04 -10.79 0.09
N LEU A 110 -9.57 -10.88 1.35
CA LEU A 110 -8.34 -10.24 1.82
C LEU A 110 -7.13 -10.70 1.01
N ARG A 111 -7.00 -12.00 0.73
CA ARG A 111 -5.94 -12.55 -0.13
C ARG A 111 -5.94 -11.94 -1.52
N MET A 112 -7.11 -11.83 -2.14
CA MET A 112 -7.23 -11.23 -3.48
C MET A 112 -6.88 -9.75 -3.47
N SER A 113 -7.51 -8.97 -2.59
CA SER A 113 -7.30 -7.52 -2.54
C SER A 113 -5.86 -7.16 -2.17
N LEU A 114 -5.27 -7.82 -1.16
CA LEU A 114 -3.85 -7.62 -0.78
C LEU A 114 -2.89 -8.05 -1.91
N GLY A 115 -3.16 -9.19 -2.56
CA GLY A 115 -2.34 -9.70 -3.66
C GLY A 115 -2.35 -8.74 -4.86
N VAL A 116 -3.53 -8.32 -5.31
CA VAL A 116 -3.69 -7.37 -6.42
C VAL A 116 -3.05 -6.03 -6.08
N GLY A 117 -3.26 -5.51 -4.87
CA GLY A 117 -2.67 -4.26 -4.39
C GLY A 117 -1.14 -4.32 -4.38
N ALA A 118 -0.56 -5.36 -3.78
CA ALA A 118 0.90 -5.50 -3.67
C ALA A 118 1.58 -5.72 -5.03
N ILE A 119 1.05 -6.60 -5.88
CA ILE A 119 1.62 -6.93 -7.19
C ILE A 119 1.55 -5.72 -8.12
N SER A 120 0.39 -5.06 -8.19
CA SER A 120 0.23 -3.88 -9.06
C SER A 120 1.16 -2.74 -8.64
N VAL A 121 1.31 -2.49 -7.34
CA VAL A 121 2.25 -1.49 -6.82
C VAL A 121 3.69 -1.86 -7.12
N ALA A 122 4.10 -3.11 -6.92
CA ALA A 122 5.48 -3.54 -7.19
C ALA A 122 5.88 -3.30 -8.66
N ILE A 123 5.00 -3.67 -9.60
CA ILE A 123 5.24 -3.49 -11.04
C ILE A 123 5.20 -1.99 -11.40
N ALA A 124 4.20 -1.25 -10.94
CA ALA A 124 4.06 0.18 -11.21
C ALA A 124 5.23 1.00 -10.65
N LEU A 125 5.70 0.64 -9.45
CA LEU A 125 6.88 1.23 -8.83
C LEU A 125 8.12 0.95 -9.68
N GLY A 126 8.35 -0.29 -10.12
CA GLY A 126 9.48 -0.64 -10.99
C GLY A 126 9.52 0.19 -12.29
N ILE A 127 8.37 0.30 -12.98
CA ILE A 127 8.24 1.10 -14.20
C ILE A 127 8.46 2.58 -13.91
N GLY A 128 7.74 3.12 -12.92
CA GLY A 128 7.78 4.54 -12.59
C GLY A 128 9.16 4.97 -12.09
N VAL A 129 9.79 4.19 -11.22
CA VAL A 129 11.15 4.45 -10.73
C VAL A 129 12.15 4.50 -11.88
N SER A 130 12.08 3.53 -12.80
CA SER A 130 12.96 3.48 -13.97
C SER A 130 12.81 4.72 -14.85
N LEU A 131 11.56 5.07 -15.21
CA LEU A 131 11.29 6.21 -16.08
C LEU A 131 11.58 7.56 -15.43
N GLY A 132 11.25 7.73 -14.15
CA GLY A 132 11.46 9.00 -13.46
C GLY A 132 12.94 9.27 -13.15
N VAL A 133 13.72 8.23 -12.83
CA VAL A 133 15.18 8.36 -12.70
C VAL A 133 15.81 8.67 -14.06
N LEU A 134 15.36 8.02 -15.14
CA LEU A 134 15.82 8.29 -16.50
C LEU A 134 15.57 9.77 -16.88
N ALA A 135 14.35 10.25 -16.64
CA ALA A 135 13.95 11.63 -16.85
C ALA A 135 14.84 12.61 -16.05
N ALA A 136 15.01 12.37 -14.75
CA ALA A 136 15.80 13.24 -13.89
C ALA A 136 17.31 13.21 -14.20
N TYR A 137 17.85 12.05 -14.56
CA TYR A 137 19.28 11.90 -14.82
C TYR A 137 19.71 12.54 -16.14
N PHE A 138 19.03 12.19 -17.24
CA PHE A 138 19.39 12.68 -18.58
C PHE A 138 18.87 14.10 -18.86
N GLY A 139 17.74 14.49 -18.27
CA GLY A 139 17.15 15.82 -18.49
C GLY A 139 16.76 16.08 -19.95
N GLY A 140 16.56 17.36 -20.28
CA GLY A 140 16.33 17.82 -21.65
C GLY A 140 15.10 17.16 -22.30
N ARG A 141 15.28 16.64 -23.53
CA ARG A 141 14.20 16.02 -24.30
C ARG A 141 13.63 14.75 -23.65
N VAL A 142 14.46 13.95 -22.98
CA VAL A 142 14.01 12.71 -22.33
C VAL A 142 13.04 13.03 -21.20
N ASP A 143 13.41 14.00 -20.36
CA ASP A 143 12.55 14.51 -19.30
C ASP A 143 11.24 15.07 -19.84
N THR A 144 11.30 15.92 -20.87
CA THR A 144 10.10 16.52 -21.48
C THR A 144 9.13 15.46 -22.02
N VAL A 145 9.62 14.45 -22.75
CA VAL A 145 8.75 13.42 -23.34
C VAL A 145 8.11 12.56 -22.24
N ILE A 146 8.89 12.07 -21.29
CA ILE A 146 8.38 11.21 -20.21
C ILE A 146 7.38 12.00 -19.38
N MET A 147 7.71 13.22 -18.98
CA MET A 147 6.81 14.04 -18.17
C MET A 147 5.56 14.47 -18.92
N ARG A 148 5.62 14.65 -20.25
CA ARG A 148 4.41 14.91 -21.04
C ARG A 148 3.43 13.75 -21.00
N ILE A 149 3.92 12.51 -21.07
CA ILE A 149 3.09 11.30 -20.97
C ILE A 149 2.51 11.18 -19.55
N VAL A 150 3.35 11.37 -18.53
CA VAL A 150 2.95 11.36 -17.12
C VAL A 150 1.87 12.42 -16.84
N ASP A 151 2.06 13.64 -17.33
CA ASP A 151 1.13 14.76 -17.13
C ASP A 151 -0.20 14.52 -17.86
N LEU A 152 -0.16 13.99 -19.08
CA LEU A 152 -1.35 13.58 -19.83
C LEU A 152 -2.15 12.54 -19.03
N GLN A 153 -1.50 11.50 -18.56
CA GLN A 153 -2.16 10.43 -17.80
C GLN A 153 -2.77 10.96 -16.49
N LEU A 154 -2.02 11.76 -15.74
CA LEU A 154 -2.46 12.29 -14.44
C LEU A 154 -3.51 13.41 -14.57
N SER A 155 -3.80 13.88 -15.79
CA SER A 155 -4.89 14.81 -16.06
C SER A 155 -6.26 14.13 -16.09
N PHE A 156 -6.31 12.81 -16.28
CA PHE A 156 -7.56 12.05 -16.27
C PHE A 156 -7.89 11.51 -14.87
N PRO A 157 -9.16 11.50 -14.47
CA PRO A 157 -9.58 10.80 -13.26
C PRO A 157 -9.21 9.31 -13.31
N THR A 158 -8.51 8.84 -12.29
CA THR A 158 -8.01 7.46 -12.16
C THR A 158 -9.10 6.41 -12.37
N ILE A 159 -10.28 6.61 -11.77
CA ILE A 159 -11.41 5.68 -11.89
C ILE A 159 -11.91 5.56 -13.34
N LEU A 160 -11.90 6.64 -14.11
CA LEU A 160 -12.37 6.62 -15.50
C LEU A 160 -11.42 5.81 -16.39
N ILE A 161 -10.11 5.99 -16.21
CA ILE A 161 -9.11 5.20 -16.95
C ILE A 161 -9.29 3.71 -16.59
N ALA A 162 -9.47 3.39 -15.31
CA ALA A 162 -9.64 2.01 -14.87
C ALA A 162 -10.87 1.35 -15.51
N LEU A 163 -12.01 2.04 -15.52
CA LEU A 163 -13.25 1.53 -16.12
C LEU A 163 -13.11 1.34 -17.63
N ILE A 164 -12.50 2.29 -18.35
CA ILE A 164 -12.27 2.17 -19.79
C ILE A 164 -11.35 0.98 -20.10
N LEU A 165 -10.26 0.82 -19.35
CA LEU A 165 -9.34 -0.29 -19.53
C LEU A 165 -10.03 -1.63 -19.27
N LEU A 166 -10.76 -1.78 -18.17
CA LEU A 166 -11.46 -3.04 -17.86
C LEU A 166 -12.62 -3.32 -18.81
N ALA A 167 -13.32 -2.29 -19.28
CA ALA A 167 -14.35 -2.45 -20.32
C ALA A 167 -13.74 -2.96 -21.64
N ALA A 168 -12.52 -2.53 -21.99
CA ALA A 168 -11.83 -2.96 -23.20
C ALA A 168 -11.13 -4.32 -23.06
N LEU A 169 -10.51 -4.59 -21.90
CA LEU A 169 -9.71 -5.80 -21.66
C LEU A 169 -10.55 -6.99 -21.13
N GLY A 170 -11.74 -6.73 -20.60
CA GLY A 170 -12.60 -7.71 -19.94
C GLY A 170 -12.30 -7.90 -18.45
N LYS A 171 -12.99 -8.86 -17.84
CA LYS A 171 -12.83 -9.23 -16.43
C LYS A 171 -11.66 -10.19 -16.22
N GLY A 172 -10.95 -10.02 -15.12
CA GLY A 172 -9.83 -10.90 -14.76
C GLY A 172 -8.87 -10.22 -13.79
N VAL A 173 -8.28 -11.00 -12.89
CA VAL A 173 -7.28 -10.50 -11.92
C VAL A 173 -6.08 -9.90 -12.62
N ASP A 174 -5.62 -10.55 -13.69
CA ASP A 174 -4.53 -10.06 -14.55
C ASP A 174 -4.90 -8.72 -15.18
N LYS A 175 -6.15 -8.56 -15.65
CA LYS A 175 -6.65 -7.30 -16.25
C LYS A 175 -6.72 -6.18 -15.24
N VAL A 176 -7.20 -6.46 -14.03
CA VAL A 176 -7.22 -5.49 -12.92
C VAL A 176 -5.79 -5.07 -12.56
N ILE A 177 -4.85 -6.00 -12.45
CA ILE A 177 -3.44 -5.68 -12.19
C ILE A 177 -2.87 -4.79 -13.30
N ILE A 178 -3.09 -5.13 -14.58
CA ILE A 178 -2.62 -4.33 -15.72
C ILE A 178 -3.22 -2.91 -15.67
N ALA A 179 -4.52 -2.79 -15.40
CA ALA A 179 -5.18 -1.49 -15.30
C ALA A 179 -4.60 -0.65 -14.15
N LEU A 180 -4.43 -1.23 -12.96
CA LEU A 180 -3.83 -0.54 -11.82
C LEU A 180 -2.37 -0.14 -12.08
N VAL A 181 -1.59 -0.98 -12.74
CA VAL A 181 -0.21 -0.66 -13.16
C VAL A 181 -0.20 0.52 -14.11
N ALA A 182 -1.04 0.46 -15.15
CA ALA A 182 -1.17 1.50 -16.17
C ALA A 182 -1.55 2.85 -15.58
N ILE A 183 -2.25 2.88 -14.45
CA ILE A 183 -2.67 4.12 -13.79
C ILE A 183 -1.63 4.63 -12.78
N GLN A 184 -1.03 3.73 -11.99
CA GLN A 184 -0.20 4.13 -10.86
C GLN A 184 1.25 4.47 -11.21
N TRP A 185 1.81 3.93 -12.31
CA TRP A 185 3.22 4.13 -12.66
C TRP A 185 3.61 5.61 -12.79
N ALA A 186 2.68 6.44 -13.30
CA ALA A 186 2.91 7.87 -13.50
C ALA A 186 3.12 8.62 -12.17
N TYR A 187 2.42 8.24 -11.09
CA TYR A 187 2.62 8.81 -9.76
C TYR A 187 4.04 8.52 -9.23
N TYR A 188 4.51 7.29 -9.42
CA TYR A 188 5.87 6.90 -9.04
C TYR A 188 6.93 7.61 -9.87
N ALA A 189 6.73 7.70 -11.20
CA ALA A 189 7.63 8.42 -12.10
C ALA A 189 7.79 9.89 -11.71
N ARG A 190 6.67 10.57 -11.42
CA ARG A 190 6.69 11.97 -10.99
C ARG A 190 7.41 12.13 -9.65
N THR A 191 7.09 11.27 -8.68
CA THR A 191 7.69 11.31 -7.33
C THR A 191 9.20 11.10 -7.38
N VAL A 192 9.66 10.02 -8.02
CA VAL A 192 11.11 9.73 -8.09
C VAL A 192 11.87 10.81 -8.88
N ARG A 193 11.25 11.37 -9.91
CA ARG A 193 11.88 12.43 -10.71
C ARG A 193 12.11 13.66 -9.84
N GLY A 194 11.12 14.04 -9.02
CA GLY A 194 11.27 15.14 -8.05
C GLY A 194 12.43 14.91 -7.08
N THR A 195 12.53 13.72 -6.49
CA THR A 195 13.61 13.40 -5.54
C THR A 195 14.97 13.31 -6.23
N ALA A 196 15.04 12.67 -7.39
CA ALA A 196 16.27 12.49 -8.15
C ALA A 196 16.82 13.83 -8.69
N LEU A 197 15.96 14.78 -9.05
CA LEU A 197 16.40 16.12 -9.46
C LEU A 197 17.09 16.89 -8.32
N VAL A 198 16.64 16.71 -7.08
CA VAL A 198 17.28 17.29 -5.90
C VAL A 198 18.59 16.56 -5.61
N GLU A 199 18.56 15.24 -5.62
CA GLU A 199 19.70 14.41 -5.25
C GLU A 199 20.87 14.53 -6.24
N ARG A 200 20.57 14.65 -7.54
CA ARG A 200 21.57 14.86 -8.60
C ARG A 200 22.37 16.16 -8.45
N ARG A 201 21.85 17.14 -7.70
CA ARG A 201 22.52 18.44 -7.48
C ARG A 201 23.43 18.47 -6.25
N LYS A 202 23.60 17.34 -5.55
CA LYS A 202 24.47 17.27 -4.37
C LYS A 202 25.93 17.00 -4.74
N GLU A 203 26.83 17.52 -3.91
CA GLU A 203 28.29 17.47 -4.09
C GLU A 203 28.83 16.06 -4.31
N TYR A 204 28.24 15.03 -3.67
CA TYR A 204 28.71 13.66 -3.83
C TYR A 204 28.42 13.08 -5.23
N ILE A 205 27.37 13.54 -5.91
CA ILE A 205 27.07 13.17 -7.31
C ILE A 205 28.02 13.91 -8.25
N GLU A 206 28.33 15.18 -7.96
CA GLU A 206 29.31 15.96 -8.70
C GLU A 206 30.70 15.33 -8.60
N ALA A 207 31.13 14.97 -7.39
CA ALA A 207 32.38 14.25 -7.15
C ALA A 207 32.44 12.91 -7.89
N ALA A 208 31.36 12.12 -7.87
CA ALA A 208 31.26 10.86 -8.62
C ALA A 208 31.41 11.08 -10.14
N THR A 209 30.92 12.21 -10.66
CA THR A 209 31.04 12.60 -12.07
C THR A 209 32.47 13.05 -12.40
N CYS A 210 33.11 13.84 -11.53
CA CYS A 210 34.51 14.27 -11.67
C CYS A 210 35.49 13.08 -11.65
N LEU A 211 35.15 12.01 -10.91
CA LEU A 211 35.90 10.75 -10.89
C LEU A 211 35.64 9.87 -12.13
N ALA A 212 34.93 10.39 -13.14
CA ALA A 212 34.59 9.69 -14.39
C ALA A 212 33.93 8.31 -14.18
N LEU A 213 33.12 8.17 -13.12
CA LEU A 213 32.36 6.95 -12.92
C LEU A 213 31.32 6.78 -14.03
N SER A 214 31.15 5.54 -14.51
CA SER A 214 30.15 5.24 -15.54
C SER A 214 28.74 5.68 -15.11
N HIS A 215 27.92 6.15 -16.05
CA HIS A 215 26.53 6.56 -15.80
C HIS A 215 25.71 5.52 -15.03
N ARG A 216 25.88 4.23 -15.37
CA ARG A 216 25.22 3.12 -14.67
C ARG A 216 25.59 3.09 -13.18
N ARG A 217 26.87 3.25 -12.86
CA ARG A 217 27.34 3.27 -11.47
C ARG A 217 26.79 4.49 -10.73
N ILE A 218 26.78 5.67 -11.35
CA ILE A 218 26.19 6.89 -10.74
C ILE A 218 24.70 6.66 -10.44
N VAL A 219 23.96 6.12 -11.40
CA VAL A 219 22.52 5.89 -11.23
C VAL A 219 22.23 4.82 -10.18
N PHE A 220 22.77 3.62 -10.31
CA PHE A 220 22.39 2.48 -9.46
C PHE A 220 23.05 2.47 -8.08
N ASN A 221 24.25 3.02 -7.93
CA ASN A 221 24.98 2.97 -6.66
C ASN A 221 24.90 4.28 -5.86
N HIS A 222 24.57 5.41 -6.51
CA HIS A 222 24.60 6.72 -5.85
C HIS A 222 23.25 7.45 -5.91
N LEU A 223 22.58 7.51 -7.06
CA LEU A 223 21.35 8.27 -7.19
C LEU A 223 20.12 7.50 -6.68
N LEU A 224 19.89 6.31 -7.25
CA LEU A 224 18.71 5.50 -6.97
C LEU A 224 18.59 5.12 -5.49
N PRO A 225 19.64 4.61 -4.80
CA PRO A 225 19.52 4.23 -3.38
C PRO A 225 19.12 5.39 -2.48
N ASN A 226 19.55 6.61 -2.80
CA ASN A 226 19.21 7.81 -2.05
C ASN A 226 17.79 8.35 -2.38
N CYS A 227 17.17 7.87 -3.46
CA CYS A 227 15.78 8.19 -3.80
C CYS A 227 14.78 7.16 -3.23
N LEU A 228 15.22 5.99 -2.76
CA LEU A 228 14.34 4.93 -2.26
C LEU A 228 13.55 5.28 -0.99
N PRO A 229 14.10 5.96 0.04
CA PRO A 229 13.37 6.21 1.28
C PRO A 229 12.00 6.89 1.10
N PRO A 230 11.86 8.01 0.37
CA PRO A 230 10.55 8.61 0.13
C PRO A 230 9.65 7.74 -0.76
N LEU A 231 10.22 6.91 -1.64
CA LEU A 231 9.43 6.00 -2.48
C LEU A 231 8.81 4.86 -1.68
N ILE A 232 9.52 4.35 -0.68
CA ILE A 232 8.99 3.30 0.20
C ILE A 232 7.73 3.81 0.92
N VAL A 233 7.77 5.04 1.43
CA VAL A 233 6.61 5.70 2.05
C VAL A 233 5.45 5.80 1.05
N VAL A 234 5.70 6.35 -0.13
CA VAL A 234 4.65 6.51 -1.15
C VAL A 234 4.08 5.16 -1.59
N ALA A 235 4.92 4.13 -1.74
CA ALA A 235 4.49 2.80 -2.11
C ALA A 235 3.50 2.21 -1.09
N THR A 236 3.72 2.40 0.21
CA THR A 236 2.78 1.89 1.24
C THR A 236 1.39 2.50 1.12
N VAL A 237 1.30 3.83 0.97
CA VAL A 237 0.02 4.53 0.78
C VAL A 237 -0.66 4.09 -0.52
N GLN A 238 0.14 3.87 -1.57
CA GLN A 238 -0.38 3.44 -2.85
C GLN A 238 -0.88 1.99 -2.85
N VAL A 239 -0.38 1.10 -1.98
CA VAL A 239 -0.97 -0.23 -1.79
C VAL A 239 -2.41 -0.09 -1.27
N ALA A 240 -2.64 0.77 -0.28
CA ALA A 240 -3.99 1.02 0.24
C ALA A 240 -4.91 1.61 -0.84
N ASN A 241 -4.41 2.57 -1.64
CA ASN A 241 -5.17 3.13 -2.76
C ASN A 241 -5.48 2.09 -3.84
N ALA A 242 -4.53 1.18 -4.15
CA ALA A 242 -4.73 0.11 -5.11
C ALA A 242 -5.81 -0.87 -4.65
N ILE A 243 -5.82 -1.23 -3.36
CA ILE A 243 -6.85 -2.06 -2.73
C ILE A 243 -8.22 -1.37 -2.82
N ALA A 244 -8.29 -0.08 -2.49
CA ALA A 244 -9.53 0.68 -2.56
C ALA A 244 -10.07 0.77 -4.01
N LEU A 245 -9.19 0.99 -4.99
CA LEU A 245 -9.57 1.02 -6.40
C LEU A 245 -10.02 -0.36 -6.91
N GLU A 246 -9.30 -1.43 -6.58
CA GLU A 246 -9.73 -2.80 -6.88
C GLU A 246 -11.12 -3.06 -6.32
N ALA A 247 -11.32 -2.78 -5.03
CA ALA A 247 -12.61 -2.99 -4.39
C ALA A 247 -13.72 -2.16 -5.04
N THR A 248 -13.43 -0.92 -5.44
CA THR A 248 -14.40 -0.06 -6.15
C THR A 248 -14.77 -0.64 -7.51
N LEU A 249 -13.80 -1.12 -8.29
CA LEU A 249 -14.03 -1.70 -9.62
C LEU A 249 -14.78 -3.04 -9.55
N SER A 250 -14.44 -3.85 -8.55
CA SER A 250 -15.13 -5.10 -8.25
C SER A 250 -16.56 -4.85 -7.75
N PHE A 251 -16.77 -3.80 -6.95
CA PHE A 251 -18.10 -3.37 -6.53
C PHE A 251 -18.96 -2.91 -7.72
N LEU A 252 -18.36 -2.20 -8.68
CA LEU A 252 -19.00 -1.81 -9.94
C LEU A 252 -19.20 -2.98 -10.93
N GLY A 253 -18.76 -4.19 -10.58
CA GLY A 253 -18.96 -5.39 -11.39
C GLY A 253 -18.04 -5.51 -12.61
N VAL A 254 -16.99 -4.70 -12.72
CA VAL A 254 -16.04 -4.68 -13.85
C VAL A 254 -14.68 -5.29 -13.49
N GLY A 255 -14.42 -5.54 -12.20
CA GLY A 255 -13.15 -6.04 -11.70
C GLY A 255 -12.96 -7.56 -11.85
N VAL A 256 -12.90 -8.25 -10.71
CA VAL A 256 -12.57 -9.67 -10.60
C VAL A 256 -13.77 -10.55 -10.99
N PRO A 257 -13.57 -11.76 -11.57
CA PRO A 257 -14.68 -12.69 -11.86
C PRO A 257 -15.43 -13.14 -10.59
N ILE A 258 -16.70 -13.51 -10.76
CA ILE A 258 -17.59 -13.90 -9.64
C ILE A 258 -17.15 -15.15 -8.88
N THR A 259 -16.29 -15.97 -9.51
CA THR A 259 -15.72 -17.20 -8.95
C THR A 259 -14.55 -16.92 -8.01
N GLU A 260 -14.00 -15.70 -8.03
CA GLU A 260 -12.86 -15.30 -7.22
C GLU A 260 -13.27 -14.11 -6.33
N PRO A 261 -13.88 -14.36 -5.14
CA PRO A 261 -14.27 -13.30 -4.22
C PRO A 261 -13.12 -12.35 -3.90
N SER A 262 -13.34 -11.06 -4.16
CA SER A 262 -12.61 -9.94 -3.57
C SER A 262 -13.50 -9.22 -2.56
N LEU A 263 -12.92 -8.41 -1.67
CA LEU A 263 -13.70 -7.67 -0.68
C LEU A 263 -14.76 -6.77 -1.34
N GLY A 264 -14.41 -6.09 -2.44
CA GLY A 264 -15.34 -5.24 -3.16
C GLY A 264 -16.53 -5.99 -3.77
N LEU A 265 -16.27 -7.19 -4.31
CA LEU A 265 -17.32 -8.04 -4.86
C LEU A 265 -18.28 -8.54 -3.76
N LEU A 266 -17.74 -8.94 -2.60
CA LEU A 266 -18.57 -9.37 -1.47
C LEU A 266 -19.49 -8.24 -0.98
N ILE A 267 -18.95 -7.02 -0.89
CA ILE A 267 -19.73 -5.83 -0.55
C ILE A 267 -20.85 -5.62 -1.57
N ALA A 268 -20.57 -5.72 -2.87
CA ALA A 268 -21.58 -5.57 -3.91
C ALA A 268 -22.69 -6.63 -3.84
N ASN A 269 -22.33 -7.90 -3.64
CA ASN A 269 -23.30 -8.99 -3.53
C ASN A 269 -24.27 -8.76 -2.36
N GLY A 270 -23.77 -8.28 -1.23
CA GLY A 270 -24.60 -8.00 -0.06
C GLY A 270 -25.38 -6.68 -0.12
N TYR A 271 -24.98 -5.73 -0.97
CA TYR A 271 -25.53 -4.37 -0.99
C TYR A 271 -27.04 -4.35 -1.23
N GLY A 272 -27.52 -5.17 -2.17
CA GLY A 272 -28.97 -5.29 -2.46
C GLY A 272 -29.81 -5.83 -1.31
N TYR A 273 -29.19 -6.55 -0.37
CA TYR A 273 -29.88 -7.21 0.75
C TYR A 273 -29.84 -6.42 2.06
N MET A 274 -29.13 -5.28 2.08
CA MET A 274 -28.90 -4.50 3.29
C MET A 274 -30.21 -4.00 3.93
N LEU A 275 -31.19 -3.61 3.11
CA LEU A 275 -32.50 -3.14 3.58
C LEU A 275 -33.48 -4.29 3.91
N SER A 276 -33.11 -5.54 3.59
CA SER A 276 -33.95 -6.73 3.83
C SER A 276 -33.61 -7.44 5.15
N GLY A 277 -32.85 -6.79 6.04
CA GLY A 277 -32.39 -7.38 7.31
C GLY A 277 -31.20 -8.34 7.17
N LYS A 278 -30.71 -8.59 5.95
CA LYS A 278 -29.60 -9.51 5.66
C LYS A 278 -28.27 -8.78 5.46
N TYR A 279 -27.96 -7.89 6.40
CA TYR A 279 -26.88 -6.91 6.29
C TYR A 279 -25.47 -7.52 6.35
N TRP A 280 -25.31 -8.70 6.98
CA TRP A 280 -24.01 -9.32 7.24
C TRP A 280 -23.18 -9.55 5.97
N VAL A 281 -23.84 -9.84 4.85
CA VAL A 281 -23.21 -10.12 3.55
C VAL A 281 -22.39 -8.93 3.04
N SER A 282 -22.82 -7.69 3.28
CA SER A 282 -22.08 -6.49 2.88
C SER A 282 -21.31 -5.84 4.02
N PHE A 283 -21.86 -5.89 5.24
CA PHE A 283 -21.32 -5.17 6.39
C PHE A 283 -19.98 -5.73 6.86
N PHE A 284 -19.83 -7.05 7.03
CA PHE A 284 -18.58 -7.64 7.52
C PHE A 284 -17.43 -7.50 6.51
N PRO A 285 -17.61 -7.75 5.19
CA PRO A 285 -16.58 -7.45 4.21
C PRO A 285 -16.21 -5.97 4.17
N GLY A 286 -17.18 -5.07 4.34
CA GLY A 286 -16.95 -3.63 4.42
C GLY A 286 -16.05 -3.23 5.59
N ILE A 287 -16.30 -3.80 6.78
CA ILE A 287 -15.42 -3.60 7.95
C ILE A 287 -14.02 -4.16 7.67
N ALA A 288 -13.90 -5.36 7.10
CA ALA A 288 -12.61 -5.96 6.79
C ALA A 288 -11.79 -5.08 5.83
N LEU A 289 -12.43 -4.53 4.78
CA LEU A 289 -11.81 -3.59 3.85
C LEU A 289 -11.35 -2.31 4.55
N LEU A 290 -12.22 -1.70 5.37
CA LEU A 290 -11.92 -0.47 6.11
C LEU A 290 -10.72 -0.67 7.05
N VAL A 291 -10.76 -1.73 7.86
CA VAL A 291 -9.70 -2.08 8.81
C VAL A 291 -8.38 -2.31 8.08
N THR A 292 -8.41 -3.00 6.93
CA THR A 292 -7.21 -3.23 6.11
C THR A 292 -6.61 -1.93 5.60
N ILE A 293 -7.41 -1.04 5.02
CA ILE A 293 -6.95 0.24 4.47
C ILE A 293 -6.39 1.13 5.57
N ILE A 294 -7.08 1.24 6.71
CA ILE A 294 -6.62 2.04 7.85
C ILE A 294 -5.30 1.50 8.39
N ALA A 295 -5.19 0.19 8.59
CA ALA A 295 -3.98 -0.42 9.13
C ALA A 295 -2.76 -0.17 8.24
N ILE A 296 -2.91 -0.33 6.91
CA ILE A 296 -1.83 -0.06 5.95
C ILE A 296 -1.45 1.43 5.95
N ASN A 297 -2.43 2.33 5.94
CA ASN A 297 -2.16 3.77 5.95
C ASN A 297 -1.44 4.22 7.22
N LEU A 298 -1.85 3.74 8.40
CA LEU A 298 -1.19 4.07 9.67
C LEU A 298 0.27 3.57 9.72
N VAL A 299 0.56 2.42 9.12
CA VAL A 299 1.94 1.94 8.96
C VAL A 299 2.73 2.87 8.03
N GLY A 300 2.13 3.29 6.92
CA GLY A 300 2.75 4.23 5.97
C GLY A 300 3.05 5.60 6.57
N ASP A 301 2.15 6.13 7.41
CA ASP A 301 2.34 7.40 8.12
C ASP A 301 3.51 7.32 9.10
N GLN A 302 3.61 6.26 9.92
CA GLN A 302 4.77 6.10 10.80
C GLN A 302 6.07 5.93 9.99
N LEU A 303 6.01 5.19 8.89
CA LEU A 303 7.15 5.00 8.00
C LEU A 303 7.64 6.34 7.44
N ARG A 304 6.70 7.24 7.09
CA ARG A 304 6.98 8.62 6.70
C ARG A 304 7.68 9.39 7.80
N ASP A 305 7.19 9.30 9.03
CA ASP A 305 7.72 10.07 10.15
C ASP A 305 9.15 9.65 10.50
N VAL A 306 9.42 8.34 10.52
CA VAL A 306 10.75 7.79 10.81
C VAL A 306 11.75 8.07 9.68
N LEU A 307 11.31 8.00 8.41
CA LEU A 307 12.17 8.23 7.25
C LEU A 307 12.35 9.71 6.87
N ASN A 308 11.58 10.64 7.46
CA ASN A 308 11.69 12.05 7.16
C ASN A 308 12.73 12.75 8.08
N PRO A 309 13.92 13.09 7.57
CA PRO A 309 14.98 13.70 8.38
C PRO A 309 14.65 15.11 8.87
N ARG A 310 13.63 15.78 8.29
CA ARG A 310 13.25 17.15 8.67
C ARG A 310 12.43 17.24 9.95
N LEU A 311 11.85 16.12 10.41
CA LEU A 311 11.08 16.04 11.66
C LEU A 311 11.98 15.79 12.89
N ARG A 312 13.26 15.50 12.66
CA ARG A 312 14.29 15.38 13.71
C ARG A 312 14.86 16.77 14.01
N ARG A 313 14.12 17.59 14.76
CA ARG A 313 14.65 18.78 15.47
C ARG A 313 14.75 18.47 16.95
#